data_AF-A0ABD6C0X4-F1
#
_entry.id   AF-A0ABD6C0X4-F1
#
_cell.length_a   1.000
_cell.length_b   1.000
_cell.length_c   1.000
_cell.angle_alpha   90.00
_cell.angle_beta   90.00
_cell.angle_gamma   90.00
#
_symmetry.space_group_name_H-M   'P 1'
#
loop_
_entity.id
_entity.type
_entity.pdbx_description
1 polymer ?
#
loop_
_entity_poly.entity_id
_entity_poly.type
_entity_poly.pdbx_seq_one_letter_code
_entity_poly.pdbx_strand_id
1 'polypeptide(L)'
;MADTGDEPDAADPDAAAESAAETGSDPPSGGDRPGAVVVPVERTPTLRATVAHAVETAASGEFSAVHFVEIASWRDGDPESEERTAEAERILERVLAWAEADLADSDADETDVTIAVDLIGSDDYLFGPDDYVRVLVAYAEDNGADTVLLDPEYTPVGNTTLLQPLEFELSNTDLAVETAPVTRPTRRERLRSEATGVRFAAMFGLSLAFYFVLGDPLYWFDWVTGVASAAIVSITLSRISFDADPALPRTPLRIVRGAIYVPVLLYEIVMANLVVARVILDPRLPIEPTMNRMRVIVGSGLPLMTLANSITLTPGTLTVRARDSDLYVHSLIPWARDGLFGGSLERWTRFVYYGRSSARLPTPREREDCAILQGPDATEELPIAATDGGEDPGDDPTATATDGSTPTGDTDEVTDR
;
A
#
# COMPACT_ATOMS: atom_id res chain seq x y z
N MET A 1 49.19 5.39 58.06
CA MET A 1 50.49 5.80 58.64
C MET A 1 51.55 5.24 57.72
N ALA A 2 52.31 6.11 57.03
CA ALA A 2 53.34 5.82 56.02
C ALA A 2 52.85 5.01 54.77
N ASP A 3 53.15 5.29 53.49
CA ASP A 3 54.11 6.18 52.77
C ASP A 3 55.31 5.45 52.13
N THR A 4 55.76 5.96 50.96
CA THR A 4 56.82 5.46 50.02
C THR A 4 56.56 4.10 49.36
N GLY A 5 56.86 3.83 48.08
CA GLY A 5 57.32 4.62 46.90
C GLY A 5 57.00 3.78 45.62
N ASP A 6 57.35 4.12 44.38
CA ASP A 6 58.20 5.17 43.78
C ASP A 6 57.75 5.41 42.30
N GLU A 7 58.20 6.48 41.63
CA GLU A 7 57.77 6.97 40.29
C GLU A 7 58.68 6.50 39.11
N PRO A 8 58.49 6.89 37.82
CA PRO A 8 57.45 7.70 37.14
C PRO A 8 56.62 6.83 36.14
N ASP A 9 56.07 7.18 34.96
CA ASP A 9 56.09 8.33 34.01
C ASP A 9 54.86 8.18 33.06
N ALA A 10 54.37 9.12 32.22
CA ALA A 10 54.74 10.51 31.92
C ALA A 10 53.51 11.36 31.49
N ALA A 11 53.51 12.64 31.84
CA ALA A 11 52.80 13.80 31.25
C ALA A 11 51.41 13.64 30.57
N ASP A 12 50.35 14.00 31.31
CA ASP A 12 49.30 14.94 30.88
C ASP A 12 49.82 16.41 31.08
N PRO A 13 49.21 17.54 30.63
CA PRO A 13 47.77 17.78 30.58
C PRO A 13 47.20 18.57 29.37
N ASP A 14 45.87 18.73 29.43
CA ASP A 14 44.94 19.49 28.58
C ASP A 14 45.14 21.04 28.53
N ALA A 15 44.44 21.67 27.58
CA ALA A 15 44.02 23.07 27.46
C ALA A 15 45.05 24.18 27.16
N ALA A 16 45.05 24.69 25.91
CA ALA A 16 44.87 26.12 25.60
C ALA A 16 44.65 26.44 24.09
N ALA A 17 43.61 27.24 23.82
CA ALA A 17 43.48 28.29 22.79
C ALA A 17 43.66 28.02 21.25
N GLU A 18 42.52 28.04 20.55
CA GLU A 18 42.17 28.97 19.43
C GLU A 18 42.87 28.96 18.03
N SER A 19 42.04 29.29 17.03
CA SER A 19 42.39 30.00 15.76
C SER A 19 42.99 29.26 14.55
N ALA A 20 42.14 28.51 13.84
CA ALA A 20 42.01 28.52 12.36
C ALA A 20 40.66 27.82 12.00
N ALA A 21 39.66 28.38 11.30
CA ALA A 21 39.56 29.38 10.23
C ALA A 21 39.88 28.85 8.82
N GLU A 22 39.10 29.35 7.84
CA GLU A 22 38.96 28.90 6.42
C GLU A 22 38.19 27.60 6.20
N THR A 23 37.31 27.43 5.20
CA THR A 23 36.47 28.29 4.33
C THR A 23 35.38 27.35 3.80
N GLY A 24 34.07 27.62 3.78
CA GLY A 24 33.38 28.88 3.53
C GLY A 24 32.63 28.74 2.19
N SER A 25 31.40 28.21 2.26
CA SER A 25 30.50 28.05 1.11
C SER A 25 29.07 28.27 1.58
N ASP A 26 28.73 29.54 1.77
CA ASP A 26 27.36 29.98 2.03
C ASP A 26 26.47 29.64 0.80
N PRO A 27 25.26 29.12 0.98
CA PRO A 27 24.23 29.21 -0.05
C PRO A 27 23.92 30.71 -0.31
N PRO A 28 23.45 31.08 -1.51
CA PRO A 28 23.22 32.47 -1.85
C PRO A 28 22.16 33.09 -0.92
N SER A 29 22.54 34.16 -0.21
CA SER A 29 21.64 34.94 0.64
C SER A 29 20.70 35.81 -0.20
N GLY A 30 19.76 35.14 -0.88
CA GLY A 30 18.49 35.75 -1.26
C GLY A 30 17.73 36.12 0.01
N GLY A 31 17.28 37.36 0.09
CA GLY A 31 16.37 37.81 1.15
C GLY A 31 14.94 37.39 0.83
N ASP A 32 14.69 36.08 0.77
CA ASP A 32 13.35 35.54 0.60
C ASP A 32 12.53 35.66 1.88
N ARG A 33 11.22 35.55 1.74
CA ARG A 33 10.31 35.46 2.88
C ARG A 33 10.34 34.01 3.39
N PRO A 34 10.18 33.78 4.70
CA PRO A 34 10.04 32.42 5.22
C PRO A 34 8.88 31.72 4.49
N GLY A 35 9.16 30.53 3.94
CA GLY A 35 8.26 29.80 3.05
C GLY A 35 6.97 29.36 3.72
N ALA A 36 6.07 28.73 2.96
CA ALA A 36 4.99 27.96 3.54
C ALA A 36 5.43 26.49 3.68
N VAL A 37 5.06 25.84 4.78
CA VAL A 37 5.30 24.41 5.00
C VAL A 37 4.00 23.62 4.86
N VAL A 38 4.03 22.53 4.09
CA VAL A 38 2.92 21.58 4.00
C VAL A 38 3.21 20.39 4.92
N VAL A 39 2.27 20.10 5.81
CA VAL A 39 2.33 19.01 6.77
C VAL A 39 1.24 17.99 6.40
N PRO A 40 1.56 16.91 5.66
CA PRO A 40 0.57 15.88 5.39
C PRO A 40 0.23 15.12 6.68
N VAL A 41 -1.05 15.13 7.06
CA VAL A 41 -1.54 14.56 8.33
C VAL A 41 -2.35 13.29 8.13
N GLU A 42 -2.19 12.37 9.08
CA GLU A 42 -3.04 11.19 9.27
C GLU A 42 -3.12 10.92 10.78
N ARG A 43 -3.94 9.96 11.21
CA ARG A 43 -4.15 9.60 12.61
C ARG A 43 -3.00 8.76 13.21
N THR A 44 -1.79 9.30 13.21
CA THR A 44 -0.57 8.67 13.77
C THR A 44 -0.53 8.74 15.31
N PRO A 45 0.35 7.98 15.99
CA PRO A 45 0.62 8.14 17.42
C PRO A 45 1.40 9.44 17.76
N THR A 46 2.04 10.03 16.75
CA THR A 46 2.99 11.15 16.82
C THR A 46 2.35 12.50 16.45
N LEU A 47 1.22 12.50 15.74
CA LEU A 47 0.55 13.67 15.14
C LEU A 47 0.53 14.90 16.04
N ARG A 48 0.15 14.75 17.31
CA ARG A 48 0.06 15.89 18.24
C ARG A 48 1.42 16.58 18.46
N ALA A 49 2.50 15.81 18.51
CA ALA A 49 3.87 16.33 18.61
C ALA A 49 4.35 16.91 17.27
N THR A 50 4.01 16.28 16.14
CA THR A 50 4.31 16.79 14.80
C THR A 50 3.67 18.16 14.59
N VAL A 51 2.39 18.33 14.97
CA VAL A 51 1.67 19.62 14.93
C VAL A 51 2.31 20.65 15.87
N ALA A 52 2.66 20.27 17.10
CA ALA A 52 3.33 21.18 18.03
C ALA A 52 4.68 21.67 17.48
N HIS A 53 5.48 20.77 16.91
CA HIS A 53 6.76 21.11 16.31
C HIS A 53 6.60 22.01 15.09
N ALA A 54 5.67 21.71 14.17
CA ALA A 54 5.42 22.54 12.99
C ALA A 54 5.06 23.99 13.37
N VAL A 55 4.26 24.17 14.44
CA VAL A 55 3.88 25.49 14.95
C VAL A 55 5.02 26.17 15.72
N GLU A 56 5.79 25.44 16.54
CA GLU A 56 6.98 25.97 17.23
C GLU A 56 8.03 26.48 16.21
N THR A 57 8.26 25.74 15.13
CA THR A 57 9.18 26.11 14.04
C THR A 57 8.67 27.34 13.28
N ALA A 58 7.38 27.39 12.90
CA ALA A 58 6.80 28.56 12.26
C ALA A 58 6.78 29.81 13.17
N ALA A 59 6.46 29.65 14.45
CA ALA A 59 6.49 30.71 15.46
C ALA A 59 7.89 31.31 15.65
N SER A 60 8.94 30.50 15.46
CA SER A 60 10.34 30.96 15.47
C SER A 60 10.73 31.84 14.25
N GLY A 61 9.85 31.94 13.25
CA GLY A 61 10.02 32.77 12.05
C GLY A 61 10.56 32.04 10.82
N GLU A 62 10.65 30.70 10.86
CA GLU A 62 11.17 29.88 9.75
C GLU A 62 10.15 29.66 8.63
N PHE A 63 8.85 29.65 8.95
CA PHE A 63 7.74 29.55 7.99
C PHE A 63 6.71 30.68 8.20
N SER A 64 6.20 31.27 7.12
CA SER A 64 5.10 32.26 7.17
C SER A 64 3.71 31.63 7.17
N ALA A 65 3.58 30.39 6.70
CA ALA A 65 2.33 29.64 6.76
C ALA A 65 2.55 28.15 7.02
N VAL A 66 1.59 27.51 7.69
CA VAL A 66 1.56 26.07 7.98
C VAL A 66 0.26 25.48 7.45
N HIS A 67 0.36 24.62 6.44
CA HIS A 67 -0.78 23.98 5.79
C HIS A 67 -0.84 22.51 6.19
N PHE A 68 -1.78 22.14 7.07
CA PHE A 68 -2.00 20.73 7.43
C PHE A 68 -3.00 20.10 6.45
N VAL A 69 -2.57 19.13 5.65
CA VAL A 69 -3.41 18.51 4.61
C VAL A 69 -3.66 17.04 4.88
N GLU A 70 -4.91 16.60 4.84
CA GLU A 70 -5.23 15.18 4.77
C GLU A 70 -5.40 14.79 3.29
N ILE A 71 -4.77 13.70 2.86
CA ILE A 71 -4.81 13.27 1.45
C ILE A 71 -5.85 12.16 1.30
N ALA A 72 -6.88 12.43 0.49
CA ALA A 72 -8.03 11.55 0.33
C ALA A 72 -7.63 10.22 -0.35
N SER A 73 -7.66 9.14 0.42
CA SER A 73 -7.50 7.75 -0.07
C SER A 73 -8.82 7.15 -0.59
N TRP A 74 -9.71 8.00 -1.10
CA TRP A 74 -11.06 7.71 -1.61
C TRP A 74 -11.50 8.82 -2.56
N ARG A 75 -12.39 8.51 -3.50
CA ARG A 75 -12.99 9.52 -4.38
C ARG A 75 -14.35 9.98 -3.87
N ASP A 76 -14.72 11.23 -4.12
CA ASP A 76 -16.07 11.71 -3.84
C ASP A 76 -17.13 10.94 -4.64
N GLY A 77 -18.18 10.54 -3.92
CA GLY A 77 -19.21 9.62 -4.44
C GLY A 77 -18.86 8.12 -4.32
N ASP A 78 -17.65 7.75 -3.87
CA ASP A 78 -17.36 6.35 -3.54
C ASP A 78 -18.22 5.87 -2.35
N PRO A 79 -18.53 4.57 -2.26
CA PRO A 79 -19.19 3.99 -1.10
C PRO A 79 -18.35 4.14 0.18
N GLU A 80 -18.97 4.65 1.26
CA GLU A 80 -18.31 5.02 2.52
C GLU A 80 -17.43 6.30 2.44
N SER A 81 -17.37 7.03 1.30
CA SER A 81 -16.67 8.33 1.19
C SER A 81 -17.17 9.36 2.21
N GLU A 82 -18.49 9.54 2.34
CA GLU A 82 -19.11 10.41 3.36
C GLU A 82 -18.61 10.12 4.79
N GLU A 83 -18.40 8.84 5.15
CA GLU A 83 -17.87 8.48 6.48
C GLU A 83 -16.37 8.79 6.63
N ARG A 84 -15.59 8.72 5.53
CA ARG A 84 -14.15 8.97 5.51
C ARG A 84 -13.83 10.46 5.48
N THR A 85 -14.48 11.22 4.61
CA THR A 85 -14.47 12.69 4.60
C THR A 85 -14.80 13.23 5.99
N ALA A 86 -15.87 12.71 6.61
CA ALA A 86 -16.22 13.11 7.98
C ALA A 86 -15.24 12.64 9.07
N GLU A 87 -14.33 11.67 8.84
CA GLU A 87 -13.21 11.38 9.76
C GLU A 87 -12.04 12.33 9.52
N ALA A 88 -11.72 12.64 8.26
CA ALA A 88 -10.68 13.59 7.86
C ALA A 88 -10.99 15.01 8.36
N GLU A 89 -12.21 15.51 8.13
CA GLU A 89 -12.70 16.77 8.71
C GLU A 89 -12.49 16.79 10.23
N ARG A 90 -12.81 15.69 10.93
CA ARG A 90 -12.60 15.54 12.39
C ARG A 90 -11.16 15.27 12.80
N ILE A 91 -10.21 15.13 11.89
CA ILE A 91 -8.76 15.15 12.15
C ILE A 91 -8.27 16.59 11.94
N LEU A 92 -8.59 17.20 10.79
CA LEU A 92 -8.26 18.58 10.42
C LEU A 92 -8.80 19.61 11.42
N GLU A 93 -10.07 19.52 11.85
CA GLU A 93 -10.66 20.32 12.95
C GLU A 93 -9.81 20.27 14.23
N ARG A 94 -9.26 19.09 14.54
CA ARG A 94 -8.48 18.86 15.77
C ARG A 94 -7.04 19.33 15.62
N VAL A 95 -6.47 19.18 14.42
CA VAL A 95 -5.15 19.70 14.07
C VAL A 95 -5.17 21.23 14.09
N LEU A 96 -6.17 21.87 13.48
CA LEU A 96 -6.39 23.32 13.56
C LEU A 96 -6.51 23.79 15.00
N ALA A 97 -7.42 23.19 15.79
CA ALA A 97 -7.61 23.57 17.20
C ALA A 97 -6.40 23.27 18.11
N TRP A 98 -5.47 22.39 17.69
CA TRP A 98 -4.18 22.22 18.36
C TRP A 98 -3.17 23.27 17.90
N ALA A 99 -3.13 23.61 16.62
CA ALA A 99 -2.19 24.57 16.06
C ALA A 99 -2.51 26.00 16.50
N GLU A 100 -3.79 26.40 16.49
CA GLU A 100 -4.26 27.68 17.03
C GLU A 100 -3.93 27.83 18.53
N ALA A 101 -4.08 26.74 19.30
CA ALA A 101 -3.79 26.75 20.73
C ALA A 101 -2.28 26.86 21.00
N ASP A 102 -1.45 26.11 20.27
CA ASP A 102 0.00 26.13 20.45
C ASP A 102 0.62 27.46 19.98
N LEU A 103 0.08 28.07 18.91
CA LEU A 103 0.49 29.40 18.46
C LEU A 103 0.13 30.46 19.51
N ALA A 104 -1.05 30.35 20.14
CA ALA A 104 -1.51 31.28 21.19
C ALA A 104 -0.84 31.07 22.58
N ASP A 105 -0.30 29.88 22.85
CA ASP A 105 0.55 29.60 24.04
C ASP A 105 2.04 29.96 23.79
N SER A 106 2.43 30.28 22.55
CA SER A 106 3.78 30.74 22.19
C SER A 106 3.91 32.28 22.30
N ASP A 107 5.13 32.79 22.55
CA ASP A 107 5.43 34.24 22.60
C ASP A 107 5.38 34.92 21.19
N ALA A 108 4.67 34.36 20.21
CA ALA A 108 4.63 34.79 18.81
C ALA A 108 3.73 36.01 18.52
N ASP A 109 3.49 36.88 19.51
CA ASP A 109 2.71 38.13 19.40
C ASP A 109 3.27 39.12 18.33
N GLU A 110 4.46 38.87 17.77
CA GLU A 110 5.08 39.64 16.68
C GLU A 110 5.17 38.90 15.32
N THR A 111 4.72 37.63 15.21
CA THR A 111 4.87 36.80 13.99
C THR A 111 3.51 36.49 13.34
N ASP A 112 3.24 37.04 12.15
CA ASP A 112 1.97 36.94 11.41
C ASP A 112 1.82 35.58 10.67
N VAL A 113 1.86 34.47 11.42
CA VAL A 113 1.83 33.09 10.89
C VAL A 113 0.41 32.69 10.48
N THR A 114 0.23 32.27 9.22
CA THR A 114 -1.06 31.76 8.73
C THR A 114 -1.17 30.24 8.93
N ILE A 115 -2.20 29.76 9.63
CA ILE A 115 -2.51 28.33 9.72
C ILE A 115 -3.66 28.01 8.76
N ALA A 116 -3.48 26.97 7.95
CA ALA A 116 -4.50 26.44 7.04
C ALA A 116 -4.69 24.93 7.25
N VAL A 117 -5.90 24.44 6.97
CA VAL A 117 -6.21 23.00 6.92
C VAL A 117 -7.04 22.68 5.68
N ASP A 118 -6.75 21.57 5.00
CA ASP A 118 -7.45 21.19 3.76
C ASP A 118 -7.51 19.66 3.54
N LEU A 119 -8.44 19.22 2.69
CA LEU A 119 -8.62 17.82 2.28
C LEU A 119 -8.38 17.70 0.78
N ILE A 120 -7.23 17.15 0.40
CA ILE A 120 -6.74 17.20 -0.99
C ILE A 120 -6.88 15.85 -1.71
N GLY A 121 -7.16 15.89 -3.02
CA GLY A 121 -7.22 14.71 -3.88
C GLY A 121 -8.55 13.94 -3.92
N SER A 122 -9.64 14.42 -3.28
CA SER A 122 -10.92 13.70 -3.26
C SER A 122 -11.63 13.61 -4.62
N ASP A 123 -11.28 14.49 -5.57
CA ASP A 123 -11.75 14.42 -6.95
C ASP A 123 -11.06 13.32 -7.78
N ASP A 124 -9.98 12.70 -7.30
CA ASP A 124 -9.14 11.75 -8.04
C ASP A 124 -9.12 10.34 -7.42
N TYR A 125 -8.47 9.40 -8.09
CA TYR A 125 -8.19 8.05 -7.57
C TYR A 125 -6.68 7.88 -7.34
N LEU A 126 -6.24 8.00 -6.09
CA LEU A 126 -4.84 7.84 -5.69
C LEU A 126 -4.56 6.37 -5.30
N PHE A 127 -3.55 5.75 -5.90
CA PHE A 127 -3.26 4.32 -5.71
C PHE A 127 -1.79 4.01 -5.36
N GLY A 128 -0.83 4.75 -5.91
CA GLY A 128 0.61 4.59 -5.65
C GLY A 128 1.26 5.85 -5.04
N PRO A 129 2.47 5.77 -4.47
CA PRO A 129 3.16 6.93 -3.87
C PRO A 129 3.24 8.14 -4.81
N ASP A 130 3.45 7.91 -6.10
CA ASP A 130 3.51 8.93 -7.16
C ASP A 130 2.21 9.75 -7.27
N ASP A 131 1.05 9.15 -6.97
CA ASP A 131 -0.24 9.85 -6.95
C ASP A 131 -0.34 10.80 -5.76
N TYR A 132 0.10 10.35 -4.58
CA TYR A 132 0.13 11.17 -3.37
C TYR A 132 1.12 12.31 -3.49
N VAL A 133 2.32 12.06 -4.04
CA VAL A 133 3.32 13.11 -4.31
C VAL A 133 2.80 14.10 -5.35
N ARG A 134 2.20 13.66 -6.46
CA ARG A 134 1.62 14.56 -7.47
C ARG A 134 0.59 15.52 -6.87
N VAL A 135 -0.31 15.03 -6.03
CA VAL A 135 -1.33 15.86 -5.37
C VAL A 135 -0.72 16.79 -4.32
N LEU A 136 0.27 16.31 -3.56
CA LEU A 136 0.94 17.11 -2.53
C LEU A 136 1.80 18.24 -3.15
N VAL A 137 2.50 17.97 -4.25
CA VAL A 137 3.28 18.95 -5.01
C VAL A 137 2.37 20.00 -5.63
N ALA A 138 1.29 19.60 -6.31
CA ALA A 138 0.34 20.55 -6.90
C ALA A 138 -0.26 21.50 -5.84
N TYR A 139 -0.62 20.96 -4.67
CA TYR A 139 -1.08 21.79 -3.55
C TYR A 139 0.02 22.71 -3.00
N ALA A 140 1.27 22.23 -2.89
CA ALA A 140 2.39 23.04 -2.45
C ALA A 140 2.67 24.21 -3.41
N GLU A 141 2.72 23.95 -4.72
CA GLU A 141 2.87 24.97 -5.76
C GLU A 141 1.74 26.02 -5.72
N ASP A 142 0.47 25.60 -5.64
CA ASP A 142 -0.70 26.50 -5.59
C ASP A 142 -0.72 27.39 -4.33
N ASN A 143 -0.11 26.95 -3.22
CA ASN A 143 -0.05 27.70 -1.96
C ASN A 143 1.30 28.41 -1.73
N GLY A 144 2.27 28.26 -2.63
CA GLY A 144 3.62 28.85 -2.49
C GLY A 144 4.47 28.21 -1.39
N ALA A 145 4.27 26.92 -1.14
CA ALA A 145 5.06 26.15 -0.20
C ALA A 145 6.27 25.49 -0.87
N ASP A 146 7.43 25.64 -0.24
CA ASP A 146 8.72 25.08 -0.67
C ASP A 146 9.13 23.84 0.15
N THR A 147 8.49 23.63 1.31
CA THR A 147 8.90 22.66 2.31
C THR A 147 7.77 21.70 2.67
N VAL A 148 8.08 20.40 2.77
CA VAL A 148 7.18 19.33 3.22
C VAL A 148 7.72 18.74 4.52
N LEU A 149 6.97 18.87 5.61
CA LEU A 149 7.33 18.36 6.93
C LEU A 149 6.51 17.10 7.27
N LEU A 150 7.16 15.95 7.25
CA LEU A 150 6.55 14.64 7.45
C LEU A 150 6.50 14.23 8.94
N ASP A 151 5.39 13.63 9.36
CA ASP A 151 5.34 12.85 10.61
C ASP A 151 6.15 11.54 10.41
N PRO A 152 7.06 11.16 11.33
CA PRO A 152 7.87 9.94 11.22
C PRO A 152 7.07 8.62 11.23
N GLU A 153 5.76 8.66 11.51
CA GLU A 153 4.84 7.52 11.36
C GLU A 153 3.69 7.81 10.35
N TYR A 154 3.87 8.77 9.43
CA TYR A 154 2.95 9.03 8.31
C TYR A 154 2.96 7.87 7.31
N THR A 155 1.79 7.30 7.00
CA THR A 155 1.67 6.19 6.05
C THR A 155 0.45 6.35 5.14
N PRO A 156 0.52 7.14 4.05
CA PRO A 156 -0.65 7.50 3.24
C PRO A 156 -1.38 6.28 2.65
N VAL A 157 -0.65 5.17 2.48
CA VAL A 157 -1.14 3.82 2.27
C VAL A 157 -0.75 2.94 3.46
N GLY A 158 -1.54 2.99 4.54
CA GLY A 158 -1.31 2.33 5.83
C GLY A 158 -1.31 0.78 5.86
N ASN A 159 -0.90 0.12 4.77
CA ASN A 159 -0.70 -1.33 4.66
C ASN A 159 0.51 -1.73 3.76
N THR A 160 1.21 -0.80 3.08
CA THR A 160 2.30 -1.13 2.15
C THR A 160 3.67 -1.10 2.83
N THR A 161 4.05 -2.18 3.51
CA THR A 161 5.42 -2.35 4.00
C THR A 161 6.38 -2.65 2.85
N LEU A 162 7.14 -1.61 2.45
CA LEU A 162 8.23 -1.61 1.48
C LEU A 162 7.78 -1.70 -0.01
N LEU A 163 8.49 -1.10 -0.97
CA LEU A 163 9.88 -0.62 -0.97
C LEU A 163 10.07 0.55 -1.94
N GLN A 164 9.40 1.68 -1.70
CA GLN A 164 9.73 2.99 -2.25
C GLN A 164 9.14 4.03 -1.28
N PRO A 165 9.94 4.69 -0.43
CA PRO A 165 9.43 5.66 0.55
C PRO A 165 8.76 6.86 -0.12
N LEU A 166 7.76 7.46 0.52
CA LEU A 166 7.21 8.75 0.10
C LEU A 166 8.31 9.82 0.04
N GLU A 167 9.23 9.78 1.01
CA GLU A 167 10.46 10.58 1.08
C GLU A 167 11.33 10.46 -0.19
N PHE A 168 11.38 9.29 -0.83
CA PHE A 168 12.19 9.07 -2.04
C PHE A 168 11.55 9.75 -3.25
N GLU A 169 10.23 9.62 -3.44
CA GLU A 169 9.56 10.34 -4.53
C GLU A 169 9.51 11.84 -4.30
N LEU A 170 9.34 12.30 -3.06
CA LEU A 170 9.48 13.73 -2.75
C LEU A 170 10.91 14.24 -3.02
N SER A 171 11.95 13.42 -2.78
CA SER A 171 13.35 13.77 -3.12
C SER A 171 13.66 13.83 -4.62
N ASN A 172 12.72 13.40 -5.48
CA ASN A 172 12.77 13.59 -6.93
C ASN A 172 12.08 14.90 -7.39
N THR A 173 11.61 15.74 -6.45
CA THR A 173 10.92 17.02 -6.71
C THR A 173 11.74 18.22 -6.22
N ASP A 174 11.34 19.44 -6.59
CA ASP A 174 12.00 20.67 -6.14
C ASP A 174 11.66 21.08 -4.69
N LEU A 175 10.86 20.29 -3.96
CA LEU A 175 10.48 20.56 -2.56
C LEU A 175 11.55 20.10 -1.56
N ALA A 176 11.81 20.91 -0.54
CA ALA A 176 12.58 20.49 0.63
C ALA A 176 11.77 19.48 1.46
N VAL A 177 12.37 18.35 1.84
CA VAL A 177 11.70 17.28 2.60
C VAL A 177 12.36 17.12 3.95
N GLU A 178 11.59 17.34 5.02
CA GLU A 178 12.05 17.16 6.39
C GLU A 178 11.14 16.19 7.15
N THR A 179 11.72 15.42 8.07
CA THR A 179 10.96 14.54 8.98
C THR A 179 11.01 15.16 10.38
N ALA A 180 9.85 15.41 10.98
CA ALA A 180 9.78 16.05 12.29
C ALA A 180 10.60 15.23 13.34
N PRO A 181 11.49 15.85 14.14
CA PRO A 181 12.38 15.17 15.10
C PRO A 181 11.65 14.68 16.36
N VAL A 182 10.37 14.35 16.23
CA VAL A 182 9.46 14.00 17.32
C VAL A 182 9.68 12.54 17.76
N THR A 183 10.47 12.36 18.81
CA THR A 183 10.67 11.03 19.39
C THR A 183 9.31 10.43 19.81
N ARG A 184 8.98 9.24 19.29
CA ARG A 184 7.79 8.48 19.73
C ARG A 184 7.71 8.50 21.27
N PRO A 185 6.61 8.99 21.88
CA PRO A 185 6.50 9.06 23.32
C PRO A 185 6.78 7.70 23.94
N THR A 186 7.72 7.61 24.88
CA THR A 186 8.10 6.34 25.54
C THR A 186 7.07 5.90 26.58
N ARG A 187 5.80 5.87 26.15
CA ARG A 187 4.76 5.02 26.72
C ARG A 187 5.34 3.61 26.74
N ARG A 188 5.75 3.17 27.93
CA ARG A 188 6.17 1.77 28.15
C ARG A 188 4.99 0.89 27.80
N GLU A 189 4.98 0.38 26.57
CA GLU A 189 4.03 -0.63 26.14
C GLU A 189 4.23 -1.84 27.03
N ARG A 190 3.35 -1.96 28.03
CA ARG A 190 3.08 -3.24 28.65
C ARG A 190 2.74 -4.18 27.49
N LEU A 191 3.42 -5.31 27.37
CA LEU A 191 3.19 -6.31 26.31
C LEU A 191 1.79 -6.99 26.37
N ARG A 192 0.90 -6.43 27.20
CA ARG A 192 -0.52 -6.28 26.87
C ARG A 192 -0.73 -5.04 25.98
N SER A 193 -0.58 -5.25 24.67
CA SER A 193 -1.73 -4.95 23.82
C SER A 193 -2.96 -5.52 24.54
N GLU A 194 -3.92 -4.65 24.86
CA GLU A 194 -5.22 -5.14 25.29
C GLU A 194 -5.79 -5.88 24.08
N ALA A 195 -5.87 -7.20 24.18
CA ALA A 195 -6.59 -7.98 23.19
C ALA A 195 -8.03 -7.50 23.24
N THR A 196 -8.43 -6.66 22.27
CA THR A 196 -9.77 -6.08 22.21
C THR A 196 -10.74 -7.22 22.42
N GLY A 197 -11.64 -7.11 23.42
CA GLY A 197 -12.50 -8.24 23.78
C GLY A 197 -13.27 -8.80 22.57
N VAL A 198 -13.52 -7.93 21.59
CA VAL A 198 -14.03 -8.20 20.25
C VAL A 198 -13.14 -9.16 19.42
N ARG A 199 -11.83 -8.90 19.26
CA ARG A 199 -10.90 -9.80 18.52
C ARG A 199 -10.80 -11.17 19.19
N PHE A 200 -10.69 -11.20 20.52
CA PHE A 200 -10.67 -12.45 21.29
C PHE A 200 -11.97 -13.25 21.14
N ALA A 201 -13.12 -12.58 21.27
CA ALA A 201 -14.44 -13.21 21.14
C ALA A 201 -14.72 -13.66 19.70
N ALA A 202 -14.26 -12.92 18.69
CA ALA A 202 -14.38 -13.29 17.28
C ALA A 202 -13.54 -14.55 16.97
N MET A 203 -12.27 -14.58 17.37
CA MET A 203 -11.41 -15.76 17.17
C MET A 203 -11.90 -16.98 17.96
N PHE A 204 -12.35 -16.78 19.20
CA PHE A 204 -12.95 -17.84 20.01
C PHE A 204 -14.23 -18.39 19.37
N GLY A 205 -15.16 -17.52 18.97
CA GLY A 205 -16.43 -17.90 18.34
C GLY A 205 -16.23 -18.61 17.00
N LEU A 206 -15.30 -18.12 16.16
CA LEU A 206 -14.95 -18.75 14.89
C LEU A 206 -14.30 -20.13 15.10
N SER A 207 -13.35 -20.24 16.04
CA SER A 207 -12.69 -21.50 16.35
C SER A 207 -13.65 -22.53 16.97
N LEU A 208 -14.59 -22.09 17.81
CA LEU A 208 -15.61 -22.95 18.41
C LEU A 208 -16.66 -23.41 17.37
N ALA A 209 -17.08 -22.51 16.47
CA ALA A 209 -17.96 -22.86 15.37
C ALA A 209 -17.29 -23.87 14.41
N PHE A 210 -16.02 -23.67 14.08
CA PHE A 210 -15.24 -24.62 13.28
C PHE A 210 -15.10 -25.98 13.98
N TYR A 211 -14.88 -26.00 15.30
CA TYR A 211 -14.85 -27.23 16.08
C TYR A 211 -16.19 -28.00 16.01
N PHE A 212 -17.32 -27.30 16.17
CA PHE A 212 -18.66 -27.90 16.06
C PHE A 212 -19.08 -28.28 14.63
N VAL A 213 -18.38 -27.81 13.59
CA VAL A 213 -18.55 -28.31 12.21
C VAL A 213 -17.79 -29.64 11.99
N LEU A 214 -16.83 -29.97 12.85
CA LEU A 214 -16.06 -31.22 12.80
C LEU A 214 -16.51 -32.29 13.83
N GLY A 215 -17.00 -31.87 15.01
CA GLY A 215 -17.47 -32.74 16.09
C GLY A 215 -19.00 -32.96 16.09
N ASP A 216 -19.53 -33.47 17.21
CA ASP A 216 -20.98 -33.59 17.44
C ASP A 216 -21.48 -32.48 18.39
N PRO A 217 -22.25 -31.49 17.90
CA PRO A 217 -22.81 -30.41 18.72
C PRO A 217 -23.75 -30.88 19.84
N LEU A 218 -24.23 -32.12 19.82
CA LEU A 218 -25.09 -32.71 20.84
C LEU A 218 -24.31 -33.42 21.96
N TYR A 219 -23.00 -33.66 21.78
CA TYR A 219 -22.19 -34.40 22.77
C TYR A 219 -21.50 -33.45 23.76
N TRP A 220 -21.80 -33.61 25.05
CA TRP A 220 -21.35 -32.69 26.10
C TRP A 220 -19.82 -32.58 26.24
N PHE A 221 -19.09 -33.64 25.86
CA PHE A 221 -17.63 -33.64 25.90
C PHE A 221 -17.04 -32.73 24.83
N ASP A 222 -17.64 -32.72 23.62
CA ASP A 222 -17.24 -31.87 22.50
C ASP A 222 -17.44 -30.38 22.81
N TRP A 223 -18.41 -30.05 23.67
CA TRP A 223 -18.52 -28.69 24.23
C TRP A 223 -17.33 -28.34 25.14
N VAL A 224 -16.91 -29.25 26.01
CA VAL A 224 -15.79 -29.00 26.94
C VAL A 224 -14.45 -28.92 26.18
N THR A 225 -14.18 -29.86 25.28
CA THR A 225 -12.97 -29.87 24.45
C THR A 225 -12.96 -28.75 23.41
N GLY A 226 -14.11 -28.43 22.81
CA GLY A 226 -14.28 -27.33 21.88
C GLY A 226 -14.03 -25.98 22.53
N VAL A 227 -14.62 -25.71 23.70
CA VAL A 227 -14.38 -24.48 24.48
C VAL A 227 -12.92 -24.39 24.92
N ALA A 228 -12.32 -25.48 25.40
CA ALA A 228 -10.91 -25.48 25.78
C ALA A 228 -9.98 -25.20 24.57
N SER A 229 -10.23 -25.85 23.44
CA SER A 229 -9.43 -25.67 22.21
C SER A 229 -9.59 -24.27 21.63
N ALA A 230 -10.82 -23.76 21.54
CA ALA A 230 -11.10 -22.41 21.07
C ALA A 230 -10.52 -21.33 22.00
N ALA A 231 -10.47 -21.57 23.32
CA ALA A 231 -9.79 -20.69 24.25
C ALA A 231 -8.27 -20.67 24.02
N ILE A 232 -7.63 -21.83 23.87
CA ILE A 232 -6.19 -21.92 23.58
C ILE A 232 -5.86 -21.24 22.24
N VAL A 233 -6.60 -21.56 21.17
CA VAL A 233 -6.43 -20.93 19.85
C VAL A 233 -6.64 -19.42 19.92
N SER A 234 -7.66 -18.92 20.63
CA SER A 234 -7.88 -17.48 20.75
C SER A 234 -6.81 -16.79 21.60
N ILE A 235 -6.37 -17.36 22.72
CA ILE A 235 -5.27 -16.80 23.53
C ILE A 235 -3.98 -16.68 22.71
N THR A 236 -3.65 -17.69 21.91
CA THR A 236 -2.40 -17.74 21.14
C THR A 236 -2.47 -16.90 19.85
N LEU A 237 -3.59 -16.93 19.12
CA LEU A 237 -3.66 -16.46 17.73
C LEU A 237 -4.49 -15.19 17.50
N SER A 238 -5.31 -14.74 18.47
CA SER A 238 -6.11 -13.50 18.31
C SER A 238 -5.28 -12.22 18.15
N ARG A 239 -3.98 -12.27 18.46
CA ARG A 239 -3.00 -11.19 18.22
C ARG A 239 -2.34 -11.22 16.84
N ILE A 240 -2.59 -12.26 16.04
CA ILE A 240 -1.84 -12.56 14.80
C ILE A 240 -2.77 -12.71 13.59
N SER A 241 -3.99 -13.23 13.78
CA SER A 241 -4.92 -13.48 12.65
C SER A 241 -5.90 -12.34 12.33
N PHE A 242 -5.89 -11.24 13.08
CA PHE A 242 -6.80 -10.10 12.86
C PHE A 242 -6.10 -8.78 13.16
N ASP A 243 -5.60 -8.09 12.12
CA ASP A 243 -4.96 -6.77 12.23
C ASP A 243 -5.98 -5.64 12.49
N ALA A 244 -7.16 -5.74 11.86
CA ALA A 244 -8.29 -4.84 12.09
C ALA A 244 -9.28 -5.41 13.13
N ASP A 245 -9.84 -4.56 13.98
CA ASP A 245 -10.96 -4.94 14.85
C ASP A 245 -12.21 -5.25 14.00
N PRO A 246 -12.84 -6.43 14.13
CA PRO A 246 -13.99 -6.76 13.31
C PRO A 246 -15.22 -5.95 13.75
N ALA A 247 -15.49 -4.88 13.00
CA ALA A 247 -16.58 -3.93 13.24
C ALA A 247 -17.94 -4.65 13.39
N LEU A 248 -18.37 -4.79 14.65
CA LEU A 248 -19.50 -5.62 15.09
C LEU A 248 -20.79 -5.51 14.25
N PRO A 249 -21.26 -4.33 13.80
CA PRO A 249 -22.47 -4.25 12.98
C PRO A 249 -22.27 -4.64 11.50
N ARG A 250 -21.05 -4.54 10.94
CA ARG A 250 -20.78 -4.75 9.50
C ARG A 250 -20.50 -6.23 9.17
N THR A 251 -19.87 -6.96 10.08
CA THR A 251 -19.54 -8.40 9.91
C THR A 251 -20.73 -9.32 9.57
N PRO A 252 -21.87 -9.31 10.28
CA PRO A 252 -22.98 -10.24 9.95
C PRO A 252 -23.58 -9.99 8.57
N LEU A 253 -23.63 -8.74 8.11
CA LEU A 253 -24.13 -8.41 6.78
C LEU A 253 -23.16 -8.86 5.68
N ARG A 254 -21.83 -8.78 5.91
CA ARG A 254 -20.81 -9.39 5.03
C ARG A 254 -20.98 -10.91 4.96
N ILE A 255 -21.24 -11.59 6.07
CA ILE A 255 -21.50 -13.05 6.11
C ILE A 255 -22.74 -13.40 5.28
N VAL A 256 -23.85 -12.68 5.43
CA VAL A 256 -25.08 -12.94 4.63
C VAL A 256 -24.86 -12.69 3.14
N ARG A 257 -24.14 -11.63 2.76
CA ARG A 257 -23.75 -11.38 1.36
C ARG A 257 -22.85 -12.49 0.81
N GLY A 258 -21.87 -12.94 1.59
CA GLY A 258 -21.00 -14.07 1.26
C GLY A 258 -21.76 -15.38 1.07
N ALA A 259 -22.73 -15.67 1.94
CA ALA A 259 -23.59 -16.86 1.84
C ALA A 259 -24.49 -16.86 0.59
N ILE A 260 -24.79 -15.68 0.02
CA ILE A 260 -25.48 -15.55 -1.28
C ILE A 260 -24.49 -15.65 -2.44
N TYR A 261 -23.26 -15.14 -2.29
CA TYR A 261 -22.21 -15.22 -3.30
C TYR A 261 -21.69 -16.64 -3.52
N VAL A 262 -21.44 -17.41 -2.45
CA VAL A 262 -20.84 -18.76 -2.52
C VAL A 262 -21.58 -19.71 -3.48
N PRO A 263 -22.92 -19.83 -3.46
CA PRO A 263 -23.66 -20.63 -4.45
C PRO A 263 -23.51 -20.14 -5.90
N VAL A 264 -23.38 -18.83 -6.12
CA VAL A 264 -23.20 -18.25 -7.47
C VAL A 264 -21.78 -18.51 -7.97
N LEU A 265 -20.76 -18.24 -7.14
CA LEU A 265 -19.37 -18.55 -7.45
C LEU A 265 -19.18 -20.04 -7.72
N LEU A 266 -19.79 -20.93 -6.94
CA LEU A 266 -19.74 -22.37 -7.17
C LEU A 266 -20.39 -22.77 -8.51
N TYR A 267 -21.48 -22.12 -8.90
CA TYR A 267 -22.10 -22.33 -10.21
C TYR A 267 -21.20 -21.83 -11.35
N GLU A 268 -20.63 -20.62 -11.24
CA GLU A 268 -19.69 -20.06 -12.22
C GLU A 268 -18.45 -20.95 -12.38
N ILE A 269 -17.85 -21.41 -11.26
CA ILE A 269 -16.71 -22.35 -11.25
C ILE A 269 -17.07 -23.68 -11.92
N VAL A 270 -18.22 -24.29 -11.61
CA VAL A 270 -18.63 -25.57 -12.22
C VAL A 270 -18.86 -25.41 -13.73
N MET A 271 -19.54 -24.35 -14.16
CA MET A 271 -19.78 -24.09 -15.58
C MET A 271 -18.48 -23.83 -16.35
N ALA A 272 -17.58 -23.01 -15.81
CA ALA A 272 -16.29 -22.73 -16.45
C ALA A 272 -15.37 -23.97 -16.49
N ASN A 273 -15.43 -24.86 -15.49
CA ASN A 273 -14.67 -26.12 -15.51
C ASN A 273 -15.16 -27.04 -16.63
N LEU A 274 -16.47 -27.10 -16.88
CA LEU A 274 -17.04 -27.85 -18.01
C LEU A 274 -16.62 -27.26 -19.37
N VAL A 275 -16.47 -25.93 -19.47
CA VAL A 275 -15.94 -25.27 -20.68
C VAL A 275 -14.46 -25.60 -20.89
N VAL A 276 -13.61 -25.49 -19.86
CA VAL A 276 -12.18 -25.83 -19.98
C VAL A 276 -11.97 -27.32 -20.26
N ALA A 277 -12.73 -28.21 -19.63
CA ALA A 277 -12.70 -29.64 -19.95
C ALA A 277 -13.06 -29.90 -21.43
N ARG A 278 -14.02 -29.15 -21.98
CA ARG A 278 -14.36 -29.21 -23.41
C ARG A 278 -13.23 -28.68 -24.31
N VAL A 279 -12.51 -27.64 -23.91
CA VAL A 279 -11.36 -27.11 -24.67
C VAL A 279 -10.19 -28.10 -24.68
N ILE A 280 -9.90 -28.74 -23.54
CA ILE A 280 -8.86 -29.77 -23.42
C ILE A 280 -9.20 -31.03 -24.25
N LEU A 281 -10.49 -31.33 -24.41
CA LEU A 281 -10.99 -32.43 -25.24
C LEU A 281 -11.15 -32.08 -26.74
N ASP A 282 -10.97 -30.83 -27.15
CA ASP A 282 -10.99 -30.45 -28.56
C ASP A 282 -9.60 -30.68 -29.18
N PRO A 283 -9.44 -31.53 -30.22
CA PRO A 283 -8.13 -31.83 -30.81
C PRO A 283 -7.45 -30.63 -31.48
N ARG A 284 -8.12 -29.47 -31.57
CA ARG A 284 -7.53 -28.21 -32.05
C ARG A 284 -6.83 -27.40 -30.97
N LEU A 285 -7.05 -27.71 -29.69
CA LEU A 285 -6.45 -27.06 -28.51
C LEU A 285 -6.20 -25.55 -28.70
N PRO A 286 -7.26 -24.72 -28.84
CA PRO A 286 -7.15 -23.26 -29.02
C PRO A 286 -6.71 -22.59 -27.71
N ILE A 287 -5.42 -22.72 -27.42
CA ILE A 287 -4.70 -22.21 -26.25
C ILE A 287 -3.85 -21.03 -26.72
N GLU A 288 -4.02 -19.89 -26.05
CA GLU A 288 -3.32 -18.65 -26.35
C GLU A 288 -2.88 -18.03 -25.01
N PRO A 289 -1.69 -18.43 -24.52
CA PRO A 289 -1.23 -18.07 -23.19
C PRO A 289 -0.73 -16.63 -23.17
N THR A 290 -1.38 -15.79 -22.38
CA THR A 290 -1.10 -14.35 -22.27
C THR A 290 -0.83 -13.97 -20.82
N MET A 291 0.14 -13.07 -20.60
CA MET A 291 0.25 -12.32 -19.35
C MET A 291 -0.58 -11.05 -19.48
N ASN A 292 -1.38 -10.75 -18.47
CA ASN A 292 -2.32 -9.62 -18.48
C ASN A 292 -2.15 -8.82 -17.18
N ARG A 293 -2.17 -7.49 -17.28
CA ARG A 293 -2.30 -6.58 -16.14
C ARG A 293 -3.76 -6.15 -16.05
N MET A 294 -4.34 -6.19 -14.86
CA MET A 294 -5.60 -5.49 -14.57
C MET A 294 -5.46 -4.70 -13.28
N ARG A 295 -5.86 -3.43 -13.28
CA ARG A 295 -5.99 -2.65 -12.05
C ARG A 295 -7.40 -2.83 -11.48
N VAL A 296 -7.55 -2.91 -10.16
CA VAL A 296 -8.82 -3.22 -9.51
C VAL A 296 -9.16 -2.26 -8.36
N ILE A 297 -10.37 -1.69 -8.39
CA ILE A 297 -10.87 -0.88 -7.25
C ILE A 297 -11.43 -1.83 -6.18
N VAL A 298 -10.53 -2.57 -5.53
CA VAL A 298 -10.79 -3.52 -4.43
C VAL A 298 -9.64 -3.40 -3.42
N GLY A 299 -9.95 -2.95 -2.21
CA GLY A 299 -8.94 -2.65 -1.19
C GLY A 299 -8.12 -3.86 -0.73
N SER A 300 -6.95 -3.54 -0.18
CA SER A 300 -5.89 -4.48 0.24
C SER A 300 -6.32 -5.45 1.35
N GLY A 301 -5.52 -6.51 1.54
CA GLY A 301 -5.80 -7.57 2.51
C GLY A 301 -6.90 -8.54 2.02
N LEU A 302 -7.87 -8.85 2.88
CA LEU A 302 -8.90 -9.88 2.62
C LEU A 302 -9.73 -9.70 1.33
N PRO A 303 -10.15 -8.48 0.90
CA PRO A 303 -10.91 -8.31 -0.33
C PRO A 303 -10.07 -8.64 -1.56
N LEU A 304 -8.87 -8.06 -1.68
CA LEU A 304 -7.92 -8.35 -2.76
C LEU A 304 -7.51 -9.83 -2.78
N MET A 305 -7.26 -10.44 -1.62
CA MET A 305 -6.97 -11.88 -1.50
C MET A 305 -8.13 -12.75 -2.00
N THR A 306 -9.37 -12.39 -1.67
CA THR A 306 -10.56 -13.12 -2.15
C THR A 306 -10.75 -12.98 -3.66
N LEU A 307 -10.47 -11.81 -4.24
CA LEU A 307 -10.50 -11.61 -5.69
C LEU A 307 -9.41 -12.43 -6.41
N ALA A 308 -8.15 -12.32 -5.96
CA ALA A 308 -7.02 -13.06 -6.51
C ALA A 308 -7.24 -14.59 -6.49
N ASN A 309 -7.79 -15.11 -5.38
CA ASN A 309 -8.16 -16.53 -5.27
C ASN A 309 -9.36 -16.90 -6.15
N SER A 310 -10.36 -16.02 -6.29
CA SER A 310 -11.51 -16.26 -7.18
C SER A 310 -11.07 -16.32 -8.65
N ILE A 311 -10.10 -15.50 -9.06
CA ILE A 311 -9.49 -15.51 -10.40
C ILE A 311 -8.69 -16.81 -10.62
N THR A 312 -7.86 -17.22 -9.65
CA THR A 312 -7.10 -18.49 -9.75
C THR A 312 -7.99 -19.74 -9.70
N LEU A 313 -9.16 -19.66 -9.05
CA LEU A 313 -10.19 -20.72 -9.08
C LEU A 313 -11.04 -20.68 -10.36
N THR A 314 -10.94 -19.62 -11.17
CA THR A 314 -11.61 -19.52 -12.46
C THR A 314 -10.80 -20.28 -13.52
N PRO A 315 -11.35 -21.34 -14.13
CA PRO A 315 -10.61 -22.20 -15.05
C PRO A 315 -10.10 -21.44 -16.28
N GLY A 316 -8.79 -21.51 -16.50
CA GLY A 316 -8.10 -20.79 -17.57
C GLY A 316 -7.40 -19.49 -17.13
N THR A 317 -7.49 -19.10 -15.85
CA THR A 317 -6.74 -17.98 -15.27
C THR A 317 -5.94 -18.36 -14.03
N LEU A 318 -4.81 -17.68 -13.81
CA LEU A 318 -3.95 -17.82 -12.64
C LEU A 318 -3.40 -16.45 -12.23
N THR A 319 -3.70 -16.00 -11.01
CA THR A 319 -3.08 -14.80 -10.45
C THR A 319 -1.61 -15.09 -10.09
N VAL A 320 -0.68 -14.40 -10.73
CA VAL A 320 0.77 -14.54 -10.53
C VAL A 320 1.29 -13.57 -9.47
N ARG A 321 0.78 -12.34 -9.46
CA ARG A 321 1.13 -11.29 -8.49
C ARG A 321 -0.07 -10.40 -8.22
N ALA A 322 -0.24 -10.02 -6.96
CA ALA A 322 -1.20 -9.02 -6.51
C ALA A 322 -0.41 -7.99 -5.67
N ARG A 323 -0.36 -6.73 -6.10
CA ARG A 323 0.32 -5.65 -5.38
C ARG A 323 -0.33 -4.32 -5.76
N ASP A 324 -0.55 -3.45 -4.79
CA ASP A 324 -0.93 -2.03 -4.99
C ASP A 324 -2.09 -1.87 -6.01
N SER A 325 -3.12 -2.69 -5.83
CA SER A 325 -4.30 -2.81 -6.70
C SER A 325 -4.07 -3.27 -8.16
N ASP A 326 -2.84 -3.55 -8.59
CA ASP A 326 -2.56 -4.30 -9.83
C ASP A 326 -2.55 -5.81 -9.57
N LEU A 327 -3.27 -6.53 -10.44
CA LEU A 327 -3.27 -7.98 -10.55
C LEU A 327 -2.62 -8.40 -11.87
N TYR A 328 -1.53 -9.14 -11.77
CA TYR A 328 -0.88 -9.79 -12.91
C TYR A 328 -1.45 -11.20 -13.04
N VAL A 329 -2.22 -11.43 -14.11
CA VAL A 329 -2.98 -12.66 -14.32
C VAL A 329 -2.53 -13.33 -15.62
N HIS A 330 -2.05 -14.56 -15.50
CA HIS A 330 -1.82 -15.42 -16.64
C HIS A 330 -3.16 -16.00 -17.12
N SER A 331 -3.50 -15.81 -18.39
CA SER A 331 -4.70 -16.36 -19.01
C SER A 331 -4.31 -17.36 -20.09
N LEU A 332 -4.85 -18.57 -20.02
CA LEU A 332 -4.53 -19.69 -20.94
C LEU A 332 -5.29 -19.60 -22.28
N ILE A 333 -6.41 -18.89 -22.30
CA ILE A 333 -7.41 -18.90 -23.37
C ILE A 333 -8.11 -17.52 -23.49
N PRO A 334 -8.41 -17.01 -24.70
CA PRO A 334 -8.88 -15.63 -24.89
C PRO A 334 -10.19 -15.30 -24.17
N TRP A 335 -11.15 -16.24 -24.11
CA TRP A 335 -12.42 -15.99 -23.43
C TRP A 335 -12.28 -15.84 -21.91
N ALA A 336 -11.23 -16.42 -21.30
CA ALA A 336 -10.96 -16.26 -19.87
C ALA A 336 -10.34 -14.88 -19.59
N ARG A 337 -9.42 -14.42 -20.46
CA ARG A 337 -8.94 -13.02 -20.52
C ARG A 337 -10.10 -12.04 -20.68
N ASP A 338 -11.03 -12.31 -21.61
CA ASP A 338 -12.18 -11.44 -21.85
C ASP A 338 -13.19 -11.40 -20.70
N GLY A 339 -13.37 -12.51 -19.98
CA GLY A 339 -14.16 -12.57 -18.75
C GLY A 339 -13.51 -11.84 -17.58
N LEU A 340 -12.18 -11.94 -17.44
CA LEU A 340 -11.38 -11.23 -16.46
C LEU A 340 -11.52 -9.71 -16.62
N PHE A 341 -11.28 -9.19 -17.83
CA PHE A 341 -11.47 -7.79 -18.18
C PHE A 341 -12.93 -7.33 -18.04
N GLY A 342 -13.90 -8.25 -18.17
CA GLY A 342 -15.32 -8.03 -17.89
C GLY A 342 -15.69 -7.86 -16.40
N GLY A 343 -14.75 -8.03 -15.47
CA GLY A 343 -14.88 -7.58 -14.08
C GLY A 343 -15.97 -8.25 -13.23
N SER A 344 -16.51 -9.42 -13.62
CA SER A 344 -17.60 -10.08 -12.87
C SER A 344 -17.19 -10.44 -11.43
N LEU A 345 -16.01 -11.03 -11.26
CA LEU A 345 -15.43 -11.41 -9.97
C LEU A 345 -15.06 -10.18 -9.12
N GLU A 346 -14.61 -9.10 -9.76
CA GLU A 346 -14.31 -7.82 -9.13
C GLU A 346 -15.61 -7.20 -8.56
N ARG A 347 -16.65 -7.11 -9.39
CA ARG A 347 -18.02 -6.70 -9.01
C ARG A 347 -18.60 -7.54 -7.86
N TRP A 348 -18.46 -8.86 -7.92
CA TRP A 348 -18.92 -9.75 -6.85
C TRP A 348 -18.14 -9.55 -5.55
N THR A 349 -16.82 -9.41 -5.63
CA THR A 349 -15.97 -9.12 -4.46
C THR A 349 -16.38 -7.79 -3.82
N ARG A 350 -16.59 -6.73 -4.63
CA ARG A 350 -17.12 -5.45 -4.17
C ARG A 350 -18.48 -5.58 -3.48
N PHE A 351 -19.39 -6.40 -4.02
CA PHE A 351 -20.70 -6.67 -3.42
C PHE A 351 -20.57 -7.27 -2.02
N VAL A 352 -19.68 -8.25 -1.82
CA VAL A 352 -19.49 -8.92 -0.53
C VAL A 352 -18.93 -7.96 0.52
N TYR A 353 -17.79 -7.33 0.24
CA TYR A 353 -17.03 -6.57 1.25
C TYR A 353 -17.59 -5.17 1.50
N TYR A 354 -18.05 -4.47 0.46
CA TYR A 354 -18.46 -3.06 0.55
C TYR A 354 -19.98 -2.92 0.34
N GLY A 355 -20.51 -3.34 -0.82
CA GLY A 355 -21.95 -3.53 -0.99
C GLY A 355 -22.52 -3.31 -2.38
N ARG A 356 -23.85 -3.11 -2.44
CA ARG A 356 -24.63 -2.94 -3.68
C ARG A 356 -24.33 -1.65 -4.43
N SER A 357 -23.82 -0.62 -3.76
CA SER A 357 -23.31 0.61 -4.37
C SER A 357 -21.99 0.30 -5.10
N SER A 358 -21.00 -0.24 -4.39
CA SER A 358 -19.68 -0.62 -4.91
C SER A 358 -19.75 -1.61 -6.09
N ALA A 359 -20.73 -2.53 -6.07
CA ALA A 359 -20.98 -3.47 -7.17
C ALA A 359 -21.41 -2.80 -8.50
N ARG A 360 -21.72 -1.49 -8.50
CA ARG A 360 -22.05 -0.70 -9.69
C ARG A 360 -20.88 0.10 -10.26
N LEU A 361 -19.72 0.11 -9.60
CA LEU A 361 -18.52 0.74 -10.15
C LEU A 361 -18.16 0.11 -11.52
N PRO A 362 -17.60 0.88 -12.46
CA PRO A 362 -17.27 0.37 -13.79
C PRO A 362 -16.27 -0.79 -13.74
N THR A 363 -16.41 -1.73 -14.67
CA THR A 363 -15.51 -2.88 -14.83
C THR A 363 -14.14 -2.45 -15.34
N PRO A 364 -13.08 -3.26 -15.19
CA PRO A 364 -11.73 -2.87 -15.58
C PRO A 364 -11.62 -2.48 -17.06
N ARG A 365 -12.34 -3.17 -17.96
CA ARG A 365 -12.48 -2.81 -19.37
C ARG A 365 -13.20 -1.47 -19.60
N GLU A 366 -14.17 -1.10 -18.78
CA GLU A 366 -14.89 0.19 -18.87
C GLU A 366 -14.09 1.37 -18.30
N ARG A 367 -12.95 1.11 -17.63
CA ARG A 367 -12.02 2.11 -17.09
C ARG A 367 -10.70 2.18 -17.87
N GLU A 368 -10.56 1.36 -18.92
CA GLU A 368 -9.32 1.17 -19.69
C GLU A 368 -8.13 0.64 -18.83
N ASP A 369 -8.43 0.11 -17.63
CA ASP A 369 -7.53 -0.42 -16.59
C ASP A 369 -6.95 -1.83 -16.92
N CYS A 370 -6.85 -2.19 -18.20
CA CYS A 370 -6.52 -3.56 -18.65
C CYS A 370 -5.51 -3.57 -19.79
N ALA A 371 -4.43 -4.32 -19.61
CA ALA A 371 -3.40 -4.49 -20.62
C ALA A 371 -3.02 -5.96 -20.83
N ILE A 372 -2.67 -6.28 -22.07
CA ILE A 372 -2.06 -7.54 -22.47
C ILE A 372 -0.56 -7.27 -22.58
N LEU A 373 0.23 -7.97 -21.78
CA LEU A 373 1.68 -7.77 -21.66
C LEU A 373 2.49 -8.70 -22.59
N GLN A 374 1.87 -9.81 -23.00
CA GLN A 374 2.54 -10.88 -23.76
C GLN A 374 1.57 -11.54 -24.74
N GLY A 375 1.95 -11.56 -26.02
CA GLY A 375 1.20 -12.19 -27.11
C GLY A 375 1.24 -11.33 -28.39
N PRO A 376 0.60 -11.78 -29.48
CA PRO A 376 0.42 -10.95 -30.67
C PRO A 376 -0.53 -9.76 -30.43
N ASP A 377 -1.40 -9.86 -29.41
CA ASP A 377 -2.34 -8.83 -28.96
C ASP A 377 -1.74 -7.88 -27.89
N ALA A 378 -0.41 -7.79 -27.74
CA ALA A 378 0.20 -7.00 -26.67
C ALA A 378 -0.12 -5.50 -26.80
N THR A 379 -0.55 -4.87 -25.69
CA THR A 379 -0.97 -3.46 -25.61
C THR A 379 -0.04 -2.61 -24.73
N GLU A 380 0.64 -3.25 -23.78
CA GLU A 380 1.74 -2.69 -22.99
C GLU A 380 2.91 -3.68 -23.07
N GLU A 381 4.13 -3.19 -22.89
CA GLU A 381 5.27 -4.09 -22.68
C GLU A 381 5.18 -4.74 -21.31
N LEU A 382 5.73 -5.95 -21.15
CA LEU A 382 5.95 -6.52 -19.82
C LEU A 382 6.81 -5.54 -19.01
N PRO A 383 6.38 -5.10 -17.81
CA PRO A 383 7.26 -4.45 -16.87
C PRO A 383 8.18 -5.54 -16.28
N ILE A 384 9.18 -5.92 -17.07
CA ILE A 384 10.31 -6.71 -16.60
C ILE A 384 10.99 -5.83 -15.56
N ALA A 385 10.88 -6.19 -14.27
CA ALA A 385 11.78 -5.61 -13.27
C ALA A 385 13.20 -5.87 -13.78
N ALA A 386 13.97 -4.79 -13.99
CA ALA A 386 15.23 -4.86 -14.74
C ALA A 386 16.25 -5.75 -13.99
N THR A 387 16.23 -7.04 -14.26
CA THR A 387 17.16 -8.02 -13.71
C THR A 387 18.50 -7.83 -14.41
N ASP A 388 19.38 -7.16 -13.69
CA ASP A 388 20.82 -7.06 -13.89
C ASP A 388 21.44 -8.42 -14.26
N GLY A 389 21.52 -8.71 -15.56
CA GLY A 389 22.05 -9.99 -16.06
C GLY A 389 21.71 -10.44 -17.48
N GLY A 390 21.09 -9.61 -18.33
CA GLY A 390 20.82 -9.95 -19.73
C GLY A 390 21.28 -8.84 -20.69
N GLU A 391 22.16 -9.18 -21.65
CA GLU A 391 22.52 -8.27 -22.73
C GLU A 391 21.37 -8.17 -23.75
N ASP A 392 20.96 -6.94 -24.05
CA ASP A 392 19.94 -6.62 -25.06
C ASP A 392 20.44 -7.04 -26.46
N PRO A 393 19.72 -7.90 -27.21
CA PRO A 393 20.04 -8.24 -28.61
C PRO A 393 19.62 -7.08 -29.52
N GLY A 394 20.32 -5.95 -29.37
CA GLY A 394 19.88 -4.64 -29.86
C GLY A 394 19.74 -4.50 -31.38
N ASP A 395 19.05 -3.42 -31.75
CA ASP A 395 18.78 -3.01 -33.13
C ASP A 395 20.03 -3.05 -34.05
N ASP A 396 20.03 -3.93 -35.05
CA ASP A 396 20.84 -3.79 -36.26
C ASP A 396 19.94 -3.77 -37.52
N PRO A 397 19.48 -2.58 -37.94
CA PRO A 397 18.63 -2.43 -39.12
C PRO A 397 19.41 -2.44 -40.46
N THR A 398 20.54 -3.16 -40.57
CA THR A 398 21.36 -3.19 -41.81
C THR A 398 21.75 -4.60 -42.31
N ALA A 399 20.77 -5.38 -42.78
CA ALA A 399 21.03 -6.57 -43.59
C ALA A 399 20.07 -6.69 -44.80
N THR A 400 20.43 -6.06 -45.93
CA THR A 400 19.62 -6.11 -47.17
C THR A 400 19.83 -7.42 -47.96
N ALA A 401 18.78 -7.88 -48.63
CA ALA A 401 18.69 -9.19 -49.27
C ALA A 401 19.69 -9.49 -50.41
N THR A 402 20.10 -10.76 -50.51
CA THR A 402 20.52 -11.50 -51.73
C THR A 402 20.31 -12.98 -51.37
N ASP A 403 19.32 -13.70 -51.90
CA ASP A 403 19.21 -14.33 -53.24
C ASP A 403 20.35 -15.34 -53.55
N GLY A 404 20.05 -16.46 -54.23
CA GLY A 404 21.08 -17.36 -54.78
C GLY A 404 21.09 -18.85 -54.36
N SER A 405 20.06 -19.60 -54.75
CA SER A 405 20.20 -20.89 -55.49
C SER A 405 21.14 -22.04 -55.04
N THR A 406 20.49 -23.13 -54.55
CA THR A 406 20.71 -24.56 -54.92
C THR A 406 21.95 -25.35 -54.39
N PRO A 407 21.92 -26.71 -54.39
CA PRO A 407 22.70 -27.52 -53.44
C PRO A 407 23.78 -28.41 -54.06
N THR A 408 24.57 -29.06 -53.20
CA THR A 408 25.27 -30.33 -53.48
C THR A 408 25.33 -31.14 -52.19
N GLY A 409 25.02 -32.43 -52.26
CA GLY A 409 25.35 -33.40 -51.22
C GLY A 409 26.44 -34.33 -51.73
N ASP A 410 27.18 -34.96 -50.83
CA ASP A 410 28.09 -36.05 -51.18
C ASP A 410 28.01 -37.17 -50.11
N THR A 411 28.44 -38.37 -50.47
CA THR A 411 28.27 -39.61 -49.68
C THR A 411 29.56 -40.09 -48.99
N ASP A 412 29.49 -41.31 -48.44
CA ASP A 412 30.53 -42.12 -47.79
C ASP A 412 30.59 -41.91 -46.26
N GLU A 413 30.06 -42.79 -45.40
CA GLU A 413 30.21 -44.26 -45.23
C GLU A 413 31.51 -44.67 -44.49
N VAL A 414 31.47 -45.84 -43.82
CA VAL A 414 32.59 -46.66 -43.26
C VAL A 414 32.78 -46.67 -41.73
N THR A 415 32.03 -47.58 -41.06
CA THR A 415 32.40 -48.35 -39.82
C THR A 415 32.68 -47.57 -38.52
N ASP A 416 32.77 -48.13 -37.31
CA ASP A 416 32.59 -49.48 -36.70
C ASP A 416 31.97 -49.19 -35.28
N ARG A 417 31.21 -50.05 -34.58
CA ARG A 417 31.03 -51.50 -34.64
C ARG A 417 29.74 -51.91 -33.90
#